data_AF-A0A5D0QKZ8-F1
#
_entry.id   AF-A0A5D0QKZ8-F1
#
_cell.length_a   1.000
_cell.length_b   1.000
_cell.length_c   1.000
_cell.angle_alpha   90.00
_cell.angle_beta   90.00
_cell.angle_gamma   90.00
#
_symmetry.space_group_name_H-M   'P 1'
#
loop_
_entity.id
_entity.type
_entity.pdbx_description
1 polymer ?
#
loop_
_entity_poly.entity_id
_entity_poly.type
_entity_poly.pdbx_seq_one_letter_code
_entity_poly.pdbx_strand_id
1 'polypeptide(L)'
;MFTLLDHIATETGAPRIDIVAISGETNASLRTYGWRRRPVLEIGYPMWLILTPQERIVLLAHELAHASNGDARHSFIVGSALHSLTVLIDVTAFDWREGDGLARPVAESLLAVLGLPIRGLTLAMGLLLFRSSQRAEYRADELAAHVAGTPAMTALFDTTTTTAPSAIRFLEASALTVTPEDLWTALRSATTTVPPSERERRRRAARLEELRVDITHPPTYLRIEAVKALPYTKGRIPNSDMSAIDKELETVVLRVAQSIRENAQSALYS
;
A
#
# COMPACT_ATOMS: atom_id res chain seq x y z
N MET A 1 -3.11 -19.75 8.54
CA MET A 1 -2.65 -18.71 7.58
C MET A 1 -1.69 -19.26 6.52
N PHE A 2 -0.55 -19.83 6.91
CA PHE A 2 0.53 -20.20 5.96
C PHE A 2 0.13 -21.14 4.83
N THR A 3 -0.75 -22.11 5.08
CA THR A 3 -1.28 -22.99 4.02
C THR A 3 -1.99 -22.23 2.90
N LEU A 4 -2.73 -21.17 3.23
CA LEU A 4 -3.38 -20.32 2.24
C LEU A 4 -2.33 -19.55 1.43
N LEU A 5 -1.31 -19.00 2.10
CA LEU A 5 -0.22 -18.27 1.45
C LEU A 5 0.59 -19.18 0.51
N ASP A 6 0.85 -20.44 0.89
CA ASP A 6 1.53 -21.41 0.03
C ASP A 6 0.71 -21.73 -1.23
N HIS A 7 -0.61 -21.83 -1.10
CA HIS A 7 -1.51 -22.04 -2.23
C HIS A 7 -1.54 -20.83 -3.17
N ILE A 8 -1.65 -19.62 -2.62
CA ILE A 8 -1.58 -18.37 -3.38
C ILE A 8 -0.22 -18.23 -4.06
N ALA A 9 0.88 -18.52 -3.36
CA ALA A 9 2.24 -18.47 -3.90
C ALA A 9 2.41 -19.43 -5.07
N THR A 10 1.82 -20.63 -4.99
CA THR A 10 1.83 -21.62 -6.07
C THR A 10 1.10 -21.10 -7.31
N GLU A 11 -0.06 -20.47 -7.13
CA GLU A 11 -0.87 -19.94 -8.25
C GLU A 11 -0.27 -18.67 -8.87
N THR A 12 0.39 -17.84 -8.07
CA THR A 12 1.00 -16.57 -8.52
C THR A 12 2.45 -16.73 -8.99
N GLY A 13 3.10 -17.85 -8.69
CA GLY A 13 4.53 -18.04 -8.91
C GLY A 13 5.42 -17.23 -7.95
N ALA A 14 4.86 -16.76 -6.84
CA ALA A 14 5.58 -16.01 -5.81
C ALA A 14 6.47 -16.93 -4.95
N PRO A 15 7.54 -16.39 -4.33
CA PRO A 15 8.28 -17.12 -3.30
C PRO A 15 7.38 -17.42 -2.10
N ARG A 16 7.70 -18.51 -1.39
CA ARG A 16 7.02 -18.85 -0.13
C ARG A 16 7.25 -17.77 0.92
N ILE A 17 6.22 -17.54 1.73
CA ILE A 17 6.22 -16.54 2.79
C ILE A 17 6.37 -17.26 4.14
N ASP A 18 7.53 -17.09 4.77
CA ASP A 18 7.83 -17.71 6.06
C ASP A 18 7.52 -16.78 7.25
N ILE A 19 7.27 -15.50 7.00
CA ILE A 19 7.08 -14.49 8.04
C ILE A 19 5.87 -13.63 7.69
N VAL A 20 4.90 -13.60 8.61
CA VAL A 20 3.73 -12.71 8.57
C VAL A 20 3.80 -11.78 9.76
N ALA A 21 3.76 -10.47 9.50
CA ALA A 21 3.65 -9.43 10.50
C ALA A 21 2.24 -8.83 10.45
N ILE A 22 1.70 -8.44 11.61
CA ILE A 22 0.40 -7.76 11.69
C ILE A 22 0.64 -6.35 12.22
N SER A 23 0.08 -5.36 11.55
CA SER A 23 0.24 -3.95 11.93
C SER A 23 -1.08 -3.21 12.04
N GLY A 24 -1.01 -1.97 12.52
CA GLY A 24 -2.14 -1.06 12.66
C GLY A 24 -2.46 -0.25 11.40
N GLU A 25 -1.75 -0.52 10.30
CA GLU A 25 -1.95 0.18 9.03
C GLU A 25 -3.26 -0.23 8.36
N THR A 26 -3.87 0.64 7.57
CA THR A 26 -5.00 0.27 6.70
C THR A 26 -4.47 -0.12 5.32
N ASN A 27 -3.58 -1.11 5.27
CA ASN A 27 -2.99 -1.65 4.04
C ASN A 27 -2.48 -3.09 4.22
N ALA A 28 -1.98 -3.73 3.17
CA ALA A 28 -1.04 -4.83 3.26
C ALA A 28 0.20 -4.50 2.43
N SER A 29 1.35 -5.09 2.77
CA SER A 29 2.56 -4.92 1.96
C SER A 29 3.47 -6.13 2.06
N LEU A 30 4.14 -6.46 0.96
CA LEU A 30 5.26 -7.39 1.00
C LEU A 30 6.59 -6.64 1.03
N ARG A 31 7.40 -6.89 2.07
CA ARG A 31 8.72 -6.29 2.23
C ARG A 31 9.79 -7.37 2.34
N THR A 32 11.05 -7.01 2.12
CA THR A 32 12.19 -7.92 2.38
C THR A 32 12.93 -7.46 3.63
N TYR A 33 13.16 -8.36 4.59
CA TYR A 33 13.86 -8.05 5.83
C TYR A 33 15.21 -8.76 5.96
N GLY A 34 16.19 -8.04 6.52
CA GLY A 34 17.52 -8.53 6.86
C GLY A 34 18.47 -8.76 5.68
N TRP A 35 19.71 -9.11 5.99
CA TRP A 35 20.78 -9.35 5.01
C TRP A 35 20.45 -10.46 4.00
N ARG A 36 19.69 -11.47 4.44
CA ARG A 36 19.21 -12.60 3.61
C ARG A 36 17.95 -12.28 2.80
N ARG A 37 17.41 -11.05 2.90
CA ARG A 37 16.25 -10.55 2.14
C ARG A 37 15.06 -11.51 2.21
N ARG A 38 14.72 -11.97 3.41
CA ARG A 38 13.57 -12.87 3.59
C ARG A 38 12.27 -12.08 3.34
N PRO A 39 11.33 -12.60 2.56
CA PRO A 39 10.05 -11.94 2.34
C PRO A 39 9.25 -11.95 3.65
N VAL A 40 8.73 -10.78 4.02
CA VAL A 40 7.86 -10.55 5.18
C VAL A 40 6.58 -9.94 4.64
N LEU A 41 5.48 -10.66 4.82
CA LEU A 41 4.16 -10.15 4.50
C LEU A 41 3.61 -9.40 5.71
N GLU A 42 3.43 -8.10 5.57
CA GLU A 42 2.79 -7.27 6.57
C GLU A 42 1.32 -7.09 6.23
N ILE A 43 0.44 -7.46 7.15
CA ILE A 43 -1.01 -7.32 7.02
C ILE A 43 -1.47 -6.30 8.04
N GLY A 44 -1.98 -5.18 7.56
CA GLY A 44 -2.70 -4.23 8.39
C GLY A 44 -4.02 -4.83 8.87
N TYR A 45 -4.15 -5.02 10.18
CA TYR A 45 -5.36 -5.60 10.76
C TYR A 45 -6.64 -4.81 10.47
N PRO A 46 -6.65 -3.45 10.50
CA PRO A 46 -7.81 -2.67 10.09
C PRO A 46 -8.30 -3.00 8.67
N MET A 47 -7.37 -3.19 7.72
CA MET A 47 -7.69 -3.59 6.35
C MET A 47 -8.28 -5.01 6.36
N TRP A 48 -7.63 -5.96 7.03
CA TRP A 48 -8.13 -7.34 7.15
C TRP A 48 -9.56 -7.42 7.72
N LEU A 49 -9.89 -6.53 8.67
CA LEU A 49 -11.16 -6.53 9.38
C LEU A 49 -12.35 -6.14 8.51
N ILE A 50 -12.15 -5.21 7.56
CA ILE A 50 -13.20 -4.66 6.71
C ILE A 50 -13.44 -5.46 5.43
N LEU A 51 -12.55 -6.39 5.10
CA LEU A 51 -12.63 -7.23 3.91
C LEU A 51 -13.41 -8.52 4.18
N THR A 52 -14.19 -8.94 3.19
CA THR A 52 -14.76 -10.29 3.14
C THR A 52 -13.66 -11.36 2.97
N PRO A 53 -13.94 -12.63 3.28
CA PRO A 53 -13.00 -13.72 3.07
C PRO A 53 -12.37 -13.77 1.67
N GLN A 54 -13.16 -13.57 0.62
CA GLN A 54 -12.64 -13.62 -0.75
C GLN A 54 -11.79 -12.39 -1.08
N GLU A 55 -12.17 -11.20 -0.61
CA GLU A 55 -11.35 -9.99 -0.76
C GLU A 55 -10.00 -10.10 -0.03
N ARG A 56 -9.94 -10.81 1.10
CA ARG A 56 -8.67 -11.12 1.78
C ARG A 56 -7.77 -11.98 0.90
N ILE A 57 -8.31 -13.01 0.24
CA ILE A 57 -7.54 -13.86 -0.70
C ILE A 57 -7.02 -13.00 -1.85
N VAL A 58 -7.85 -12.13 -2.43
CA VAL A 58 -7.45 -11.19 -3.48
C VAL A 58 -6.31 -10.31 -3.01
N LEU A 59 -6.44 -9.67 -1.84
CA LEU A 59 -5.43 -8.77 -1.29
C LEU A 59 -4.08 -9.50 -1.15
N LEU A 60 -4.09 -10.70 -0.56
CA LEU A 60 -2.88 -11.51 -0.41
C LEU A 60 -2.30 -11.91 -1.77
N ALA A 61 -3.13 -12.29 -2.74
CA ALA A 61 -2.70 -12.64 -4.08
C ALA A 61 -2.08 -11.46 -4.82
N HIS A 62 -2.61 -10.24 -4.64
CA HIS A 62 -2.06 -9.02 -5.19
C HIS A 62 -0.66 -8.73 -4.62
N GLU A 63 -0.50 -8.78 -3.29
CA GLU A 63 0.81 -8.57 -2.63
C GLU A 63 1.86 -9.62 -3.03
N LEU A 64 1.45 -10.89 -3.15
CA LEU A 64 2.35 -11.96 -3.58
C LEU A 64 2.70 -11.84 -5.07
N ALA A 65 1.77 -11.37 -5.91
CA ALA A 65 2.03 -11.17 -7.32
C ALA A 65 3.14 -10.12 -7.56
N HIS A 66 3.22 -9.07 -6.73
CA HIS A 66 4.35 -8.12 -6.76
C HIS A 66 5.70 -8.81 -6.52
N ALA A 67 5.74 -9.83 -5.64
CA ALA A 67 6.94 -10.61 -5.37
C ALA A 67 7.41 -11.43 -6.58
N SER A 68 6.46 -11.96 -7.36
CA SER A 68 6.72 -12.84 -8.51
C SER A 68 7.40 -12.11 -9.68
N ASN A 69 7.24 -10.78 -9.77
CA ASN A 69 7.73 -9.96 -10.89
C ASN A 69 9.25 -9.67 -10.84
N GLY A 70 9.99 -10.20 -9.86
CA GLY A 70 11.46 -10.17 -9.83
C GLY A 70 12.08 -8.93 -9.16
N ASP A 71 11.30 -8.17 -8.39
CA ASP A 71 11.66 -6.80 -7.98
C ASP A 71 12.65 -6.68 -6.82
N ALA A 72 12.92 -7.72 -6.01
CA ALA A 72 13.73 -7.52 -4.80
C ALA A 72 15.19 -7.08 -5.05
N ARG A 73 15.78 -7.43 -6.19
CA ARG A 73 17.13 -6.95 -6.58
C ARG A 73 17.08 -5.65 -7.37
N HIS A 74 16.10 -5.52 -8.26
CA HIS A 74 15.90 -4.35 -9.08
C HIS A 74 15.52 -3.13 -8.23
N SER A 75 14.58 -3.27 -7.29
CA SER A 75 14.16 -2.23 -6.35
C SER A 75 15.27 -1.74 -5.43
N PHE A 76 16.25 -2.59 -5.06
CA PHE A 76 17.41 -2.13 -4.28
C PHE A 76 18.35 -1.26 -5.13
N ILE A 77 18.69 -1.68 -6.35
CA ILE A 77 19.56 -0.92 -7.25
C ILE A 77 18.90 0.41 -7.59
N VAL A 78 17.63 0.36 -8.00
CA VAL A 78 16.82 1.54 -8.31
C VAL A 78 16.67 2.44 -7.10
N GLY A 79 16.36 1.89 -5.91
CA GLY A 79 16.24 2.64 -4.67
C GLY A 79 17.54 3.32 -4.25
N SER A 80 18.69 2.64 -4.39
CA SER A 80 20.00 3.24 -4.12
C SER A 80 20.33 4.38 -5.08
N ALA A 81 20.01 4.23 -6.37
CA ALA A 81 20.20 5.28 -7.36
C ALA A 81 19.31 6.49 -7.08
N LEU A 82 18.04 6.29 -6.72
CA LEU A 82 17.13 7.37 -6.31
C LEU A 82 17.65 8.09 -5.06
N HIS A 83 18.10 7.35 -4.04
CA HIS A 83 18.65 7.96 -2.83
C HIS A 83 19.88 8.83 -3.13
N SER A 84 20.80 8.34 -3.95
CA SER A 84 21.95 9.13 -4.40
C SER A 84 21.54 10.39 -5.17
N LEU A 85 20.50 10.30 -6.00
CA LEU A 85 19.95 11.46 -6.72
C LEU A 85 19.28 12.46 -5.79
N THR A 86 18.55 12.02 -4.76
CA THR A 86 17.96 12.91 -3.75
C THR A 86 19.05 13.68 -3.01
N VAL A 87 20.09 12.98 -2.53
CA VAL A 87 21.23 13.62 -1.85
C VAL A 87 21.91 14.65 -2.76
N LEU A 88 22.07 14.34 -4.05
CA LEU A 88 22.65 15.28 -5.01
C LEU A 88 21.75 16.48 -5.32
N ILE A 89 20.43 16.31 -5.34
CA ILE A 89 19.47 17.41 -5.46
C ILE A 89 19.58 18.34 -4.26
N ASP A 90 19.68 17.79 -3.04
CA ASP A 90 19.83 18.58 -1.81
C ASP A 90 21.14 19.37 -1.81
N VAL A 91 22.25 18.73 -2.21
CA VAL A 91 23.57 19.40 -2.31
C VAL A 91 23.60 20.49 -3.40
N THR A 92 22.77 20.38 -4.43
CA THR A 92 22.67 21.35 -5.54
C THR A 92 21.45 22.26 -5.42
N ALA A 93 20.78 22.27 -4.28
CA ALA A 93 19.67 23.17 -3.99
C ALA A 93 20.20 24.59 -3.72
N PHE A 94 19.38 25.57 -4.06
CA PHE A 94 19.61 26.97 -3.70
C PHE A 94 18.83 27.22 -2.40
N ASP A 95 19.54 27.51 -1.30
CA ASP A 95 18.96 27.75 0.05
C ASP A 95 19.56 29.01 0.68
N TRP A 96 19.63 30.08 -0.12
CA TRP A 96 20.08 31.38 0.35
C TRP A 96 19.10 31.93 1.39
N ARG A 97 19.62 32.38 2.54
CA ARG A 97 18.83 33.00 3.61
C ARG A 97 19.24 34.44 3.85
N GLU A 98 18.29 35.22 4.33
CA GLU A 98 18.53 36.62 4.69
C GLU A 98 19.61 36.71 5.79
N GLY A 99 20.75 37.33 5.49
CA GLY A 99 21.94 37.37 6.36
C GLY A 99 23.17 36.65 5.80
N ASP A 100 23.02 35.85 4.74
CA ASP A 100 24.13 35.23 4.03
C ASP A 100 24.85 36.25 3.13
N GLY A 101 26.15 36.46 3.35
CA GLY A 101 26.97 37.40 2.58
C GLY A 101 26.97 37.13 1.06
N LEU A 102 27.33 38.14 0.27
CA LEU A 102 27.17 38.16 -1.20
C LEU A 102 27.91 37.05 -1.99
N ALA A 103 28.91 36.38 -1.39
CA ALA A 103 29.64 35.29 -2.04
C ALA A 103 28.83 33.99 -2.13
N ARG A 104 27.93 33.75 -1.16
CA ARG A 104 27.12 32.53 -1.06
C ARG A 104 26.08 32.36 -2.19
N PRO A 105 25.27 33.38 -2.57
CA PRO A 105 24.30 33.22 -3.65
C PRO A 105 24.95 32.94 -5.02
N VAL A 106 26.17 33.43 -5.27
CA VAL A 106 26.91 33.13 -6.51
C VAL A 106 27.31 31.66 -6.57
N ALA A 107 27.87 31.12 -5.49
CA ALA A 107 28.23 29.71 -5.39
C ALA A 107 27.00 28.80 -5.49
N GLU A 108 25.91 29.13 -4.79
CA GLU A 108 24.66 28.36 -4.85
C GLU A 108 23.99 28.44 -6.23
N SER A 109 24.08 29.58 -6.93
CA SER A 109 23.58 29.70 -8.31
C SER A 109 24.36 28.79 -9.27
N LEU A 110 25.68 28.72 -9.13
CA LEU A 110 26.52 27.81 -9.92
C LEU A 110 26.17 26.34 -9.63
N LEU A 111 26.02 25.97 -8.36
CA LEU A 111 25.59 24.62 -7.95
C LEU A 111 24.20 24.28 -8.47
N ALA A 112 23.25 25.23 -8.44
CA ALA A 112 21.90 25.04 -8.95
C ALA A 112 21.88 24.75 -10.46
N VAL A 113 22.69 25.47 -11.25
CA VAL A 113 22.87 25.23 -12.69
C VAL A 113 23.50 23.86 -12.94
N LEU A 114 24.55 23.50 -12.18
CA LEU A 114 25.18 22.18 -12.25
C LEU A 114 24.23 21.05 -11.82
N GLY A 115 23.21 21.34 -11.00
CA GLY A 115 22.16 20.42 -10.60
C GLY A 115 21.06 20.18 -11.64
N LEU A 116 20.98 20.97 -12.73
CA LEU A 116 19.93 20.79 -13.76
C LEU A 116 19.94 19.39 -14.42
N PRO A 117 21.09 18.82 -14.82
CA PRO A 117 21.14 17.46 -15.35
C PRO A 117 20.67 16.40 -14.33
N ILE A 118 20.97 16.61 -13.04
CA ILE A 118 20.58 15.71 -11.95
C ILE A 118 19.05 15.72 -11.80
N ARG A 119 18.43 16.90 -11.80
CA ARG A 119 16.97 17.04 -11.79
C ARG A 119 16.32 16.43 -13.03
N GLY A 120 16.93 16.62 -14.21
CA GLY A 120 16.48 15.99 -15.45
C GLY A 120 16.54 14.46 -15.41
N LEU A 121 17.62 13.89 -14.87
CA LEU A 121 17.76 12.45 -14.68
C LEU A 121 16.77 11.90 -13.66
N THR A 122 16.56 12.59 -12.53
CA THR A 122 15.55 12.23 -11.53
C THR A 122 14.15 12.24 -12.12
N LEU A 123 13.80 13.25 -12.93
CA LEU A 123 12.53 13.30 -13.64
C LEU A 123 12.38 12.13 -14.61
N ALA A 124 13.40 11.85 -15.42
CA ALA A 124 13.38 10.74 -16.37
C ALA A 124 13.24 9.39 -15.66
N MET A 125 13.97 9.17 -14.57
CA MET A 125 13.83 7.98 -13.73
C MET A 125 12.42 7.91 -13.12
N GLY A 126 11.90 9.01 -12.57
CA GLY A 126 10.54 9.08 -12.04
C GLY A 126 9.49 8.66 -13.08
N LEU A 127 9.60 9.17 -14.31
CA LEU A 127 8.69 8.81 -15.40
C LEU A 127 8.81 7.32 -15.81
N LEU A 128 10.02 6.78 -15.87
CA LEU A 128 10.24 5.36 -16.22
C LEU A 128 9.72 4.43 -15.11
N LEU A 129 10.04 4.74 -13.85
CA LEU A 129 9.57 3.99 -12.68
C LEU A 129 8.05 4.04 -12.57
N PHE A 130 7.44 5.19 -12.87
CA PHE A 130 5.99 5.34 -12.90
C PHE A 130 5.37 4.37 -13.90
N ARG A 131 5.90 4.30 -15.14
CA ARG A 131 5.38 3.36 -16.15
C ARG A 131 5.61 1.90 -15.78
N SER A 132 6.75 1.55 -15.19
CA SER A 132 6.99 0.17 -14.74
C SER A 132 6.09 -0.19 -13.55
N SER A 133 5.87 0.73 -12.62
CA SER A 133 4.97 0.57 -11.47
C SER A 133 3.54 0.29 -11.94
N GLN A 134 3.02 1.09 -12.87
CA GLN A 134 1.68 0.87 -13.42
C GLN A 134 1.52 -0.51 -14.07
N ARG A 135 2.53 -0.97 -14.83
CA ARG A 135 2.50 -2.31 -15.43
C ARG A 135 2.55 -3.42 -14.38
N ALA A 136 3.33 -3.24 -13.32
CA ALA A 136 3.37 -4.17 -12.20
C ALA A 136 2.01 -4.26 -11.50
N GLU A 137 1.34 -3.13 -11.26
CA GLU A 137 -0.01 -3.07 -10.70
C GLU A 137 -1.04 -3.83 -11.54
N TYR A 138 -1.12 -3.57 -12.86
CA TYR A 138 -2.06 -4.30 -13.73
C TYR A 138 -1.76 -5.81 -13.79
N ARG A 139 -0.49 -6.19 -13.75
CA ARG A 139 -0.11 -7.61 -13.72
C ARG A 139 -0.45 -8.26 -12.39
N ALA A 140 -0.26 -7.55 -11.28
CA ALA A 140 -0.66 -8.02 -9.96
C ALA A 140 -2.19 -8.16 -9.87
N ASP A 141 -2.94 -7.24 -10.46
CA ASP A 141 -4.41 -7.31 -10.57
C ASP A 141 -4.86 -8.52 -11.38
N GLU A 142 -4.21 -8.77 -12.53
CA GLU A 142 -4.50 -9.92 -13.37
C GLU A 142 -4.27 -11.24 -12.61
N LEU A 143 -3.13 -11.38 -11.95
CA LEU A 143 -2.79 -12.56 -11.16
C LEU A 143 -3.72 -12.73 -9.96
N ALA A 144 -4.05 -11.65 -9.25
CA ALA A 144 -5.00 -11.70 -8.13
C ALA A 144 -6.41 -12.09 -8.62
N ALA A 145 -6.86 -11.54 -9.74
CA ALA A 145 -8.13 -11.91 -10.36
C ALA A 145 -8.14 -13.37 -10.86
N HIS A 146 -7.01 -13.88 -11.35
CA HIS A 146 -6.87 -15.29 -11.70
C HIS A 146 -6.99 -16.22 -10.48
N VAL A 147 -6.41 -15.81 -9.34
CA VAL A 147 -6.46 -16.58 -8.09
C VAL A 147 -7.85 -16.56 -7.46
N ALA A 148 -8.46 -15.37 -7.33
CA ALA A 148 -9.63 -15.18 -6.48
C ALA A 148 -10.90 -14.74 -7.24
N GLY A 149 -10.78 -14.46 -8.53
CA GLY A 149 -11.87 -14.09 -9.43
C GLY A 149 -12.01 -12.59 -9.62
N THR A 150 -12.46 -12.17 -10.81
CA THR A 150 -12.75 -10.77 -11.12
C THR A 150 -13.80 -10.13 -10.19
N PRO A 151 -14.87 -10.82 -9.73
CA PRO A 151 -15.82 -10.20 -8.81
C PRO A 151 -15.17 -9.80 -7.48
N ALA A 152 -14.32 -10.65 -6.93
CA ALA A 152 -13.64 -10.38 -5.68
C ALA A 152 -12.61 -9.25 -5.81
N MET A 153 -11.88 -9.20 -6.93
CA MET A 153 -10.96 -8.09 -7.22
C MET A 153 -11.69 -6.76 -7.34
N THR A 154 -12.84 -6.74 -8.03
CA THR A 154 -13.66 -5.52 -8.11
C THR A 154 -14.27 -5.13 -6.77
N ALA A 155 -14.63 -6.10 -5.92
CA ALA A 155 -15.12 -5.84 -4.57
C ALA A 155 -14.02 -5.21 -3.70
N LEU A 156 -12.80 -5.75 -3.75
CA LEU A 156 -11.65 -5.20 -3.02
C LEU A 156 -11.43 -3.73 -3.39
N PHE A 157 -11.43 -3.40 -4.70
CA PHE A 157 -11.31 -2.00 -5.12
C PHE A 157 -12.44 -1.12 -4.61
N ASP A 158 -13.69 -1.60 -4.60
CA ASP A 158 -14.82 -0.85 -4.06
C ASP A 158 -14.68 -0.65 -2.54
N THR A 159 -14.28 -1.68 -1.80
CA THR A 159 -14.08 -1.61 -0.34
C THR A 159 -12.93 -0.67 0.02
N THR A 160 -11.80 -0.72 -0.69
CA THR A 160 -10.68 0.22 -0.51
C THR A 160 -11.10 1.66 -0.87
N THR A 161 -11.94 1.85 -1.88
CA THR A 161 -12.41 3.19 -2.29
C THR A 161 -13.45 3.76 -1.33
N THR A 162 -14.37 2.91 -0.85
CA THR A 162 -15.60 3.39 -0.19
C THR A 162 -15.60 3.18 1.31
N THR A 163 -14.94 2.15 1.83
CA THR A 163 -14.98 1.76 3.25
C THR A 163 -13.68 2.10 3.97
N ALA A 164 -12.53 1.78 3.37
CA ALA A 164 -11.21 2.01 4.00
C ALA A 164 -10.98 3.46 4.47
N PRO A 165 -11.42 4.52 3.76
CA PRO A 165 -11.26 5.90 4.26
C PRO A 165 -11.99 6.16 5.58
N SER A 166 -13.04 5.40 5.90
CA SER A 166 -13.70 5.49 7.21
C SER A 166 -12.92 4.77 8.30
N ALA A 167 -12.25 3.66 7.99
CA ALA A 167 -11.36 2.98 8.92
C ALA A 167 -10.17 3.88 9.29
N ILE A 168 -9.54 4.50 8.27
CA ILE A 168 -8.42 5.44 8.45
C ILE A 168 -8.84 6.61 9.35
N ARG A 169 -9.91 7.33 8.99
CA ARG A 169 -10.40 8.46 9.80
C ARG A 169 -10.77 8.05 11.21
N PHE A 170 -11.33 6.85 11.41
CA PHE A 170 -11.64 6.36 12.75
C PHE A 170 -10.36 6.16 13.57
N LEU A 171 -9.34 5.51 13.00
CA LEU A 171 -8.06 5.31 13.68
C LEU A 171 -7.39 6.64 14.04
N GLU A 172 -7.38 7.59 13.11
CA GLU A 172 -6.83 8.94 13.35
C GLU A 172 -7.56 9.68 14.48
N ALA A 173 -8.90 9.60 14.50
CA ALA A 173 -9.72 10.39 15.43
C ALA A 173 -9.95 9.72 16.80
N SER A 174 -9.89 8.39 16.87
CA SER A 174 -10.40 7.62 18.02
C SER A 174 -9.39 6.69 18.68
N ALA A 175 -8.16 6.56 18.14
CA ALA A 175 -7.13 5.71 18.72
C ALA A 175 -6.76 6.03 20.19
N LEU A 176 -6.93 7.28 20.61
CA LEU A 176 -6.62 7.73 21.98
C LEU A 176 -7.81 7.63 22.94
N THR A 177 -9.03 7.65 22.41
CA THR A 177 -10.26 7.73 23.21
C THR A 177 -10.89 6.36 23.45
N VAL A 178 -10.68 5.42 22.54
CA VAL A 178 -11.19 4.05 22.64
C VAL A 178 -10.16 3.16 23.34
N THR A 179 -10.63 2.24 24.18
CA THR A 179 -9.79 1.23 24.83
C THR A 179 -9.25 0.25 23.78
N PRO A 180 -8.02 -0.28 23.94
CA PRO A 180 -7.48 -1.26 23.02
C PRO A 180 -8.39 -2.49 22.82
N GLU A 181 -9.12 -2.88 23.87
CA GLU A 181 -10.07 -4.01 23.86
C GLU A 181 -11.28 -3.75 22.97
N ASP A 182 -11.80 -2.52 22.96
CA ASP A 182 -13.00 -2.14 22.19
C ASP A 182 -12.68 -1.59 20.80
N LEU A 183 -11.40 -1.27 20.52
CA LEU A 183 -10.95 -0.58 19.30
C LEU A 183 -11.49 -1.22 18.02
N TRP A 184 -11.40 -2.55 17.91
CA TRP A 184 -11.78 -3.27 16.70
C TRP A 184 -13.29 -3.38 16.52
N THR A 185 -14.02 -3.53 17.62
CA THR A 185 -15.49 -3.49 17.62
C THR A 185 -15.98 -2.11 17.19
N ALA A 186 -15.37 -1.05 17.71
CA ALA A 186 -15.67 0.33 17.34
C ALA A 186 -15.31 0.63 15.88
N LEU A 187 -14.16 0.15 15.38
CA LEU A 187 -13.76 0.30 13.97
C LEU A 187 -14.74 -0.40 13.02
N ARG A 188 -15.17 -1.62 13.36
CA ARG A 188 -16.18 -2.35 12.59
C ARG A 188 -17.50 -1.60 12.57
N SER A 189 -17.92 -1.03 13.69
CA SER A 189 -19.13 -0.19 13.76
C SER A 189 -19.00 1.05 12.87
N ALA A 190 -17.88 1.76 12.93
CA ALA A 190 -17.64 2.98 12.14
C ALA A 190 -17.61 2.72 10.63
N THR A 191 -17.21 1.52 10.20
CA THR A 191 -17.09 1.15 8.78
C THR A 191 -18.39 0.58 8.22
N THR A 192 -19.16 -0.16 9.02
CA THR A 192 -20.47 -0.71 8.61
C THR A 192 -21.59 0.33 8.58
N THR A 193 -21.48 1.39 9.38
CA THR A 193 -22.48 2.48 9.45
C THR A 193 -22.32 3.53 8.34
N VAL A 194 -21.36 3.37 7.42
CA VAL A 194 -21.16 4.32 6.31
C VAL A 194 -22.43 4.37 5.44
N PRO A 195 -23.06 5.54 5.25
CA PRO A 195 -24.26 5.65 4.44
C PRO A 195 -24.03 5.25 2.98
N PRO A 196 -25.01 4.63 2.28
CA PRO A 196 -24.89 4.32 0.86
C PRO A 196 -24.58 5.55 -0.02
N SER A 197 -25.14 6.72 0.34
CA SER A 197 -24.89 8.00 -0.35
C SER A 197 -23.42 8.44 -0.24
N GLU A 198 -22.77 8.18 0.89
CA GLU A 198 -21.37 8.52 1.11
C GLU A 198 -20.44 7.56 0.34
N ARG A 199 -20.77 6.26 0.29
CA ARG A 199 -20.05 5.31 -0.57
C ARG A 199 -20.12 5.74 -2.03
N GLU A 200 -21.31 6.15 -2.49
CA GLU A 200 -21.49 6.61 -3.87
C GLU A 200 -20.75 7.94 -4.15
N ARG A 201 -20.74 8.88 -3.19
CA ARG A 201 -19.93 10.09 -3.29
C ARG A 201 -18.45 9.75 -3.51
N ARG A 202 -17.89 8.79 -2.75
CA ARG A 202 -16.49 8.35 -2.88
C ARG A 202 -16.21 7.69 -4.22
N ARG A 203 -17.11 6.85 -4.73
CA ARG A 203 -16.97 6.28 -6.09
C ARG A 203 -16.89 7.36 -7.16
N ARG A 204 -17.75 8.38 -7.08
CA ARG A 204 -17.71 9.51 -8.01
C ARG A 204 -16.42 10.32 -7.87
N ALA A 205 -15.98 10.58 -6.63
CA ALA A 205 -14.71 11.28 -6.38
C ALA A 205 -13.51 10.52 -6.96
N ALA A 206 -13.45 9.19 -6.76
CA ALA A 206 -12.39 8.34 -7.30
C ALA A 206 -12.36 8.29 -8.84
N ARG A 207 -13.51 8.44 -9.50
CA ARG A 207 -13.58 8.60 -10.97
C ARG A 207 -13.08 9.96 -11.44
N LEU A 208 -13.22 11.00 -10.63
CA LEU A 208 -12.77 12.37 -10.97
C LEU A 208 -11.29 12.61 -10.70
N GLU A 209 -10.60 11.66 -10.05
CA GLU A 209 -9.17 11.77 -9.71
C GLU A 209 -8.23 11.68 -10.94
N GLU A 210 -8.79 11.51 -12.14
CA GLU A 210 -8.17 11.52 -13.49
C GLU A 210 -7.14 12.62 -13.75
N LEU A 211 -7.17 13.73 -13.01
CA LEU A 211 -6.35 14.93 -13.26
C LEU A 211 -5.08 15.03 -12.40
N ARG A 212 -4.84 14.09 -11.48
CA ARG A 212 -3.64 14.12 -10.62
C ARG A 212 -2.50 13.32 -11.24
N VAL A 213 -1.51 14.03 -11.78
CA VAL A 213 -0.32 13.52 -12.47
C VAL A 213 0.69 12.81 -11.53
N ASP A 214 0.40 12.74 -10.22
CA ASP A 214 1.42 12.44 -9.19
C ASP A 214 1.09 11.22 -8.30
N ILE A 215 0.42 10.20 -8.83
CA ILE A 215 0.01 9.01 -8.03
C ILE A 215 0.73 7.75 -8.50
N THR A 216 1.49 7.11 -7.60
CA THR A 216 2.27 5.88 -7.85
C THR A 216 1.45 4.67 -8.31
N HIS A 217 0.12 4.71 -8.16
CA HIS A 217 -0.81 3.68 -8.60
C HIS A 217 -1.71 4.20 -9.74
N PRO A 218 -2.02 3.37 -10.76
CA PRO A 218 -3.00 3.72 -11.77
C PRO A 218 -4.37 4.05 -11.13
N PRO A 219 -5.17 4.95 -11.74
CA PRO A 219 -6.51 5.25 -11.27
C PRO A 219 -7.36 3.98 -11.07
N THR A 220 -7.98 3.86 -9.90
CA THR A 220 -8.73 2.65 -9.50
C THR A 220 -9.82 2.27 -10.51
N TYR A 221 -10.47 3.24 -11.15
CA TYR A 221 -11.50 2.95 -12.14
C TYR A 221 -10.95 2.24 -13.40
N LEU A 222 -9.76 2.62 -13.89
CA LEU A 222 -9.10 1.96 -15.02
C LEU A 222 -8.69 0.53 -14.66
N ARG A 223 -8.23 0.31 -13.42
CA ARG A 223 -7.93 -1.03 -12.90
C ARG A 223 -9.17 -1.90 -12.83
N ILE A 224 -10.29 -1.35 -12.36
CA ILE A 224 -11.60 -2.04 -12.36
C ILE A 224 -12.02 -2.41 -13.78
N GLU A 225 -11.88 -1.52 -14.76
CA GLU A 225 -12.21 -1.79 -16.16
C GLU A 225 -11.33 -2.89 -16.76
N ALA A 226 -10.01 -2.81 -16.53
CA ALA A 226 -9.07 -3.83 -16.97
C ALA A 226 -9.40 -5.22 -16.37
N VAL A 227 -9.66 -5.29 -15.06
CA VAL A 227 -10.03 -6.53 -14.37
C VAL A 227 -11.35 -7.09 -14.89
N LYS A 228 -12.36 -6.25 -15.16
CA LYS A 228 -13.65 -6.70 -15.69
C LYS A 228 -13.55 -7.30 -17.09
N ALA A 229 -12.54 -6.92 -17.88
CA ALA A 229 -12.29 -7.50 -19.19
C ALA A 229 -11.61 -8.88 -19.13
N LEU A 230 -11.10 -9.31 -17.96
CA LEU A 230 -10.45 -10.61 -17.80
C LEU A 230 -11.47 -11.76 -17.77
N PRO A 231 -11.09 -12.96 -18.27
CA PRO A 231 -11.98 -14.11 -18.32
C PRO A 231 -12.18 -14.84 -16.98
N TYR A 232 -11.54 -14.38 -15.90
CA TYR A 232 -11.48 -15.07 -14.60
C TYR A 232 -12.72 -14.85 -13.72
N THR A 233 -13.91 -15.22 -14.21
CA THR A 233 -15.17 -15.01 -13.46
C THR A 233 -15.23 -15.76 -12.13
N LYS A 234 -14.54 -16.90 -12.02
CA LYS A 234 -14.37 -17.68 -10.79
C LYS A 234 -12.88 -17.79 -10.47
N GLY A 235 -12.54 -17.53 -9.21
CA GLY A 235 -11.19 -17.77 -8.70
C GLY A 235 -10.87 -19.26 -8.63
N ARG A 236 -9.58 -19.59 -8.75
CA ARG A 236 -9.04 -20.92 -8.50
C ARG A 236 -9.09 -21.31 -7.02
N ILE A 237 -8.91 -20.32 -6.14
CA ILE A 237 -9.04 -20.50 -4.71
C ILE A 237 -10.47 -20.06 -4.31
N PRO A 238 -11.34 -21.01 -3.94
CA PRO A 238 -12.71 -20.69 -3.54
C PRO A 238 -12.71 -20.03 -2.16
N ASN A 239 -13.87 -19.46 -1.82
CA ASN A 239 -14.12 -18.89 -0.51
C ASN A 239 -13.91 -19.96 0.58
N SER A 240 -12.79 -19.87 1.27
CA SER A 240 -12.42 -20.74 2.38
C SER A 240 -12.90 -20.16 3.69
N ASP A 241 -13.34 -21.01 4.63
CA ASP A 241 -13.61 -20.57 5.99
C ASP A 241 -12.35 -19.94 6.61
N MET A 242 -12.42 -18.65 6.92
CA MET A 242 -11.33 -17.88 7.50
C MET A 242 -11.31 -17.96 9.03
N SER A 243 -12.23 -18.69 9.66
CA SER A 243 -12.33 -18.79 11.12
C SER A 243 -11.04 -19.27 11.79
N ALA A 244 -10.33 -20.20 11.17
CA ALA A 244 -9.02 -20.66 11.66
C ALA A 244 -7.97 -19.55 11.63
N ILE A 245 -7.95 -18.74 10.57
CA ILE A 245 -7.04 -17.61 10.45
C ILE A 245 -7.40 -16.51 11.44
N ASP A 246 -8.69 -16.20 11.58
CA ASP A 246 -9.16 -15.19 12.53
C ASP A 246 -8.77 -15.58 13.97
N LYS A 247 -8.89 -16.86 14.34
CA LYS A 247 -8.40 -17.39 15.63
C LYS A 247 -6.88 -17.29 15.79
N GLU A 248 -6.11 -17.56 14.74
CA GLU A 248 -4.64 -17.38 14.77
C GLU A 248 -4.26 -15.91 15.06
N LEU A 249 -5.07 -14.95 14.60
CA LEU A 249 -4.81 -13.53 14.76
C LEU A 249 -5.26 -12.96 16.13
N GLU A 250 -6.25 -13.58 16.81
CA GLU A 250 -6.82 -13.07 18.07
C GLU A 250 -5.76 -12.66 19.10
N THR A 251 -4.69 -13.44 19.25
CA THR A 251 -3.64 -13.19 20.24
C THR A 251 -2.75 -11.97 19.88
N VAL A 252 -2.68 -11.62 18.60
CA VAL A 252 -1.84 -10.52 18.08
C VAL A 252 -2.61 -9.20 18.06
N VAL A 253 -3.91 -9.28 17.84
CA VAL A 253 -4.80 -8.14 17.60
C VAL A 253 -4.89 -7.16 18.78
N LEU A 254 -4.83 -7.65 20.03
CA LEU A 254 -4.77 -6.78 21.20
C LEU A 254 -3.45 -5.98 21.26
N ARG A 255 -2.32 -6.63 20.94
CA ARG A 255 -1.01 -5.95 20.90
C ARG A 255 -0.96 -4.88 19.82
N VAL A 256 -1.59 -5.12 18.66
CA VAL A 256 -1.70 -4.13 17.59
C VAL A 256 -2.51 -2.91 18.06
N ALA A 257 -3.63 -3.13 18.76
CA ALA A 257 -4.43 -2.03 19.30
C ALA A 257 -3.65 -1.18 20.31
N GLN A 258 -2.87 -1.83 21.19
CA GLN A 258 -1.99 -1.14 22.13
C GLN A 258 -0.93 -0.29 21.39
N SER A 259 -0.27 -0.86 20.39
CA SER A 259 0.74 -0.15 19.61
C SER A 259 0.18 1.05 18.85
N ILE A 260 -1.02 0.96 18.28
CA ILE A 260 -1.69 2.11 17.63
C ILE A 260 -1.87 3.26 18.63
N ARG A 261 -2.33 2.94 19.84
CA ARG A 261 -2.54 3.94 20.89
C ARG A 261 -1.22 4.57 21.35
N GLU A 262 -0.18 3.78 21.56
CA GLU A 262 1.16 4.26 21.94
C GLU A 262 1.76 5.18 20.87
N ASN A 263 1.61 4.83 19.59
CA ASN A 263 2.05 5.65 18.46
C ASN A 263 1.28 6.98 18.42
N ALA A 264 -0.05 6.93 18.60
CA ALA A 264 -0.88 8.13 18.65
C ALA A 264 -0.52 9.04 19.84
N GLN A 265 -0.15 8.46 21.00
CA GLN A 265 0.31 9.23 22.16
C GLN A 265 1.66 9.89 21.89
N SER A 266 2.60 9.14 21.29
CA SER A 266 3.94 9.64 20.97
C SER A 266 3.90 10.81 20.00
N ALA A 267 2.98 10.79 19.03
CA ALA A 267 2.78 11.87 18.06
C ALA A 267 2.28 13.19 18.67
N LEU A 268 1.73 13.18 19.90
CA LEU A 268 1.35 14.40 20.62
C LEU A 268 2.55 15.10 21.27
N TYR A 269 3.68 14.41 21.41
CA TYR A 269 4.90 14.91 22.08
C TYR A 269 6.05 15.20 21.11
N SER A 270 5.86 14.99 19.81
CA SER A 270 6.80 15.27 18.71
C SER A 270 6.45 16.55 17.97
#